data_AF-A0AAJ4D473-F1
#
_entry.id   AF-A0AAJ4D473-F1
#
_cell.length_a   1.000
_cell.length_b   1.000
_cell.length_c   1.000
_cell.angle_alpha   90.00
_cell.angle_beta   90.00
_cell.angle_gamma   90.00
#
_symmetry.space_group_name_H-M   'P 1'
#
loop_
_entity.id
_entity.type
_entity.pdbx_description
1 polymer ?
#
loop_
_entity_poly.entity_id
_entity_poly.type
_entity_poly.pdbx_seq_one_letter_code
_entity_poly.pdbx_strand_id
1 'polypeptide(L)'
;MKKMVFLIAVLLFLYPLTSEAGFKGGDGDPGYWFTGDPVEAPDPQKPPIVFIHGLNGSSSIWFDENDMSEQAWKNGYETAYIDLYPDKDMRDNGALLASRLREMYEHFGRKMILVSYSKGGIDTQSALIYHDAYRYVEHVITLGTPHYGSQLADLAYSSWAGWLAGIIGVKNDAVYSLQTGYMASFREQADSHPNRAKTRYYTLAGNKIGGFGSVLFFGGVYLNMFGANDGAVVEKNARLPYASNVAAGKWDHFSIIKGNITFPVFQSLLPIGQHASAESQTEKVSYPYIRGGINEGIKEEEFSVEKGVKEITVHWLSNHSSGNIKLTDPHGKAVTGFSLSKTADVFKGGFVHSATVKHPVSGKWKISSSVKQKEAYLFVATFDSQLDQQIAKTLDAKTSSLANVKTAVRSIRYENGKQVEKKGLKSVTAKTLQQNLSFKQAGMYSVTLDISGKTADDKAFNRTIIKSVYVNDKGQRFEQNPLH
;
A
#
# COMPACT_ATOMS: atom_id res chain seq x y z
N MET A 1 -6.49 41.98 -33.07
CA MET A 1 -6.03 40.58 -32.82
C MET A 1 -5.18 40.37 -31.56
N LYS A 2 -4.54 41.40 -30.96
CA LYS A 2 -3.74 41.23 -29.72
C LYS A 2 -4.50 41.30 -28.38
N LYS A 3 -5.79 41.66 -28.38
CA LYS A 3 -6.64 41.68 -27.16
C LYS A 3 -7.52 40.43 -26.98
N MET A 4 -7.57 39.53 -27.96
CA MET A 4 -8.40 38.30 -27.91
C MET A 4 -7.61 37.08 -27.40
N VAL A 5 -6.27 37.14 -27.44
CA VAL A 5 -5.38 36.09 -26.91
C VAL A 5 -5.26 36.16 -25.38
N PHE A 6 -5.46 37.34 -24.78
CA PHE A 6 -5.38 37.51 -23.33
C PHE A 6 -6.64 37.03 -22.60
N LEU A 7 -7.82 37.04 -23.27
CA LEU A 7 -9.07 36.59 -22.67
C LEU A 7 -9.17 35.04 -22.61
N ILE A 8 -8.58 34.34 -23.58
CA ILE A 8 -8.52 32.86 -23.60
C ILE A 8 -7.48 32.34 -22.58
N ALA A 9 -6.40 33.08 -22.35
CA ALA A 9 -5.41 32.74 -21.33
C ALA A 9 -5.95 32.90 -19.90
N VAL A 10 -6.83 33.87 -19.64
CA VAL A 10 -7.45 34.07 -18.31
C VAL A 10 -8.58 33.05 -18.04
N LEU A 11 -9.30 32.59 -19.08
CA LEU A 11 -10.32 31.54 -18.95
C LEU A 11 -9.74 30.14 -18.70
N LEU A 12 -8.49 29.88 -19.12
CA LEU A 12 -7.77 28.63 -18.83
C LEU A 12 -7.21 28.55 -17.39
N PHE A 13 -7.19 29.65 -16.64
CA PHE A 13 -6.81 29.68 -15.21
C PHE A 13 -8.01 29.65 -14.25
N LEU A 14 -9.24 29.78 -14.74
CA LEU A 14 -10.46 29.77 -13.94
C LEU A 14 -11.19 28.42 -13.93
N TYR A 15 -10.78 27.49 -14.80
CA TYR A 15 -11.22 26.10 -14.75
C TYR A 15 -10.03 25.24 -14.34
N PRO A 16 -10.02 24.63 -13.13
CA PRO A 16 -9.12 23.51 -12.93
C PRO A 16 -9.44 22.50 -14.04
N LEU A 17 -8.42 22.04 -14.77
CA LEU A 17 -8.50 20.82 -15.55
C LEU A 17 -8.87 19.71 -14.58
N THR A 18 -10.16 19.52 -14.34
CA THR A 18 -10.69 18.37 -13.64
C THR A 18 -10.47 17.21 -14.58
N SER A 19 -9.35 16.50 -14.40
CA SER A 19 -9.27 15.14 -14.89
C SER A 19 -10.40 14.37 -14.20
N GLU A 20 -11.27 13.73 -14.97
CA GLU A 20 -12.20 12.72 -14.44
C GLU A 20 -11.48 11.49 -13.83
N ALA A 21 -10.15 11.47 -13.81
CA ALA A 21 -9.32 10.50 -13.11
C ALA A 21 -9.29 10.75 -11.59
N GLY A 22 -10.45 10.99 -10.98
CA GLY A 22 -10.63 10.93 -9.54
C GLY A 22 -11.17 9.56 -9.16
N PHE A 23 -10.68 8.99 -8.06
CA PHE A 23 -11.41 7.92 -7.39
C PHE A 23 -12.80 8.43 -7.02
N LYS A 24 -13.84 7.96 -7.72
CA LYS A 24 -15.15 7.89 -7.08
C LYS A 24 -15.00 6.82 -6.00
N GLY A 25 -15.10 7.21 -4.73
CA GLY A 25 -15.25 6.25 -3.64
C GLY A 25 -16.47 5.37 -3.88
N GLY A 26 -16.56 4.25 -3.15
CA GLY A 26 -17.74 3.39 -3.20
C GLY A 26 -19.03 4.20 -3.09
N ASP A 27 -20.07 3.75 -3.80
CA ASP A 27 -21.39 4.36 -3.90
C ASP A 27 -22.28 4.12 -2.67
N GLY A 28 -21.75 3.46 -1.65
CA GLY A 28 -22.45 3.14 -0.40
C GLY A 28 -22.76 4.37 0.45
N ASP A 29 -23.78 4.26 1.30
CA ASP A 29 -24.21 5.32 2.22
C ASP A 29 -23.64 5.07 3.62
N PRO A 30 -22.64 5.83 4.10
CA PRO A 30 -21.95 5.52 5.35
C PRO A 30 -22.89 5.39 6.55
N GLY A 31 -22.88 4.20 7.16
CA GLY A 31 -23.71 3.83 8.29
C GLY A 31 -24.97 3.07 7.89
N TYR A 32 -25.31 2.99 6.61
CA TYR A 32 -26.33 2.08 6.12
C TYR A 32 -25.85 0.64 6.29
N TRP A 33 -26.75 -0.21 6.78
CA TRP A 33 -26.51 -1.64 6.87
C TRP A 33 -27.81 -2.41 6.60
N PHE A 34 -27.67 -3.63 6.11
CA PHE A 34 -28.79 -4.50 5.78
C PHE A 34 -28.39 -5.98 5.94
N THR A 35 -29.38 -6.86 6.07
CA THR A 35 -29.20 -8.31 6.14
C THR A 35 -29.15 -8.93 4.75
N GLY A 36 -28.46 -10.06 4.61
CA GLY A 36 -28.53 -10.89 3.42
C GLY A 36 -29.81 -11.70 3.32
N ASP A 37 -29.81 -12.66 2.39
CA ASP A 37 -30.91 -13.59 2.21
C ASP A 37 -31.18 -14.38 3.50
N PRO A 38 -32.45 -14.60 3.86
CA PRO A 38 -32.81 -15.31 5.07
C PRO A 38 -32.32 -16.77 5.02
N VAL A 39 -31.93 -17.29 6.18
CA VAL A 39 -31.63 -18.71 6.38
C VAL A 39 -32.82 -19.37 7.08
N GLU A 40 -33.37 -20.44 6.49
CA GLU A 40 -34.44 -21.20 7.12
C GLU A 40 -33.92 -21.90 8.38
N ALA A 41 -34.58 -21.66 9.53
CA ALA A 41 -34.22 -22.20 10.85
C ALA A 41 -32.73 -21.98 11.23
N PRO A 42 -32.31 -20.73 11.57
CA PRO A 42 -30.93 -20.41 11.91
C PRO A 42 -30.38 -21.29 13.05
N ASP A 43 -29.22 -21.92 12.81
CA ASP A 43 -28.53 -22.71 13.81
C ASP A 43 -27.95 -21.80 14.90
N PRO A 44 -28.33 -21.97 16.19
CA PRO A 44 -27.76 -21.19 17.30
C PRO A 44 -26.24 -21.26 17.39
N GLN A 45 -25.60 -22.35 16.91
CA GLN A 45 -24.15 -22.55 16.91
C GLN A 45 -23.43 -21.88 15.73
N LYS A 46 -24.15 -21.27 14.80
CA LYS A 46 -23.61 -20.47 13.69
C LYS A 46 -23.91 -18.99 13.92
N PRO A 47 -22.98 -18.23 14.55
CA PRO A 47 -23.13 -16.80 14.70
C PRO A 47 -23.34 -16.10 13.34
N PRO A 48 -24.12 -15.02 13.27
CA PRO A 48 -24.25 -14.23 12.05
C PRO A 48 -22.89 -13.64 11.64
N ILE A 49 -22.69 -13.49 10.33
CA ILE A 49 -21.46 -12.92 9.76
C ILE A 49 -21.72 -11.48 9.33
N VAL A 50 -20.93 -10.54 9.84
CA VAL A 50 -20.95 -9.16 9.37
C VAL A 50 -19.75 -8.94 8.44
N PHE A 51 -20.04 -8.54 7.21
CA PHE A 51 -19.06 -8.27 6.18
C PHE A 51 -18.70 -6.78 6.13
N ILE A 52 -17.40 -6.47 6.23
CA ILE A 52 -16.89 -5.10 6.40
C ILE A 52 -15.90 -4.77 5.29
N HIS A 53 -16.26 -3.82 4.42
CA HIS A 53 -15.45 -3.45 3.26
C HIS A 53 -14.20 -2.63 3.61
N GLY A 54 -13.33 -2.44 2.60
CA GLY A 54 -12.08 -1.70 2.71
C GLY A 54 -12.14 -0.28 2.12
N LEU A 55 -10.95 0.27 1.90
CA LEU A 55 -10.71 1.60 1.32
C LEU A 55 -11.44 1.77 -0.02
N ASN A 56 -12.08 2.92 -0.23
CA ASN A 56 -12.76 3.31 -1.47
C ASN A 56 -13.82 2.30 -1.97
N GLY A 57 -14.31 1.41 -1.10
CA GLY A 57 -15.36 0.44 -1.42
C GLY A 57 -16.70 0.77 -0.74
N SER A 58 -17.65 -0.14 -0.94
CA SER A 58 -18.95 -0.22 -0.26
C SER A 58 -19.25 -1.69 0.03
N SER A 59 -20.37 -1.96 0.69
CA SER A 59 -20.87 -3.32 0.96
C SER A 59 -21.04 -4.18 -0.29
N SER A 60 -21.24 -3.58 -1.46
CA SER A 60 -21.39 -4.28 -2.75
C SER A 60 -20.27 -5.25 -3.08
N ILE A 61 -19.05 -5.01 -2.60
CA ILE A 61 -17.89 -5.87 -2.89
C ILE A 61 -18.06 -7.32 -2.43
N TRP A 62 -19.04 -7.61 -1.57
CA TRP A 62 -19.31 -8.93 -1.03
C TRP A 62 -20.30 -9.77 -1.87
N PHE A 63 -21.04 -9.14 -2.78
CA PHE A 63 -22.09 -9.78 -3.59
C PHE A 63 -22.11 -9.36 -5.07
N ASP A 64 -21.57 -8.19 -5.41
CA ASP A 64 -21.42 -7.75 -6.80
C ASP A 64 -20.12 -8.31 -7.40
N GLU A 65 -20.26 -9.14 -8.43
CA GLU A 65 -19.16 -9.89 -9.04
C GLU A 65 -18.33 -10.72 -8.03
N ASN A 66 -18.90 -11.01 -6.86
CA ASN A 66 -18.30 -11.75 -5.77
C ASN A 66 -19.34 -12.70 -5.15
N ASP A 67 -18.98 -13.95 -4.92
CA ASP A 67 -19.86 -14.97 -4.35
C ASP A 67 -19.68 -15.15 -2.84
N MET A 68 -18.94 -14.29 -2.13
CA MET A 68 -18.72 -14.42 -0.67
C MET A 68 -20.04 -14.46 0.12
N SER A 69 -20.97 -13.56 -0.21
CA SER A 69 -22.33 -13.56 0.34
C SER A 69 -23.05 -14.90 0.09
N GLU A 70 -23.00 -15.38 -1.15
CA GLU A 70 -23.63 -16.62 -1.57
C GLU A 70 -23.02 -17.85 -0.87
N GLN A 71 -21.69 -17.87 -0.69
CA GLN A 71 -21.01 -18.95 0.04
C GLN A 71 -21.43 -19.00 1.51
N ALA A 72 -21.54 -17.85 2.19
CA ALA A 72 -22.02 -17.80 3.57
C ALA A 72 -23.46 -18.33 3.68
N TRP A 73 -24.35 -17.85 2.81
CA TRP A 73 -25.76 -18.26 2.78
C TRP A 73 -25.92 -19.76 2.49
N LYS A 74 -25.24 -20.30 1.47
CA LYS A 74 -25.24 -21.76 1.16
C LYS A 74 -24.76 -22.63 2.30
N ASN A 75 -23.93 -22.08 3.19
CA ASN A 75 -23.44 -22.77 4.38
C ASN A 75 -24.26 -22.49 5.64
N GLY A 76 -25.44 -21.86 5.50
CA GLY A 76 -26.43 -21.66 6.54
C GLY A 76 -26.05 -20.58 7.55
N TYR A 77 -25.34 -19.54 7.13
CA TYR A 77 -25.03 -18.38 7.97
C TYR A 77 -25.96 -17.22 7.63
N GLU A 78 -26.57 -16.62 8.65
CA GLU A 78 -27.16 -15.29 8.53
C GLU A 78 -26.04 -14.28 8.30
N THR A 79 -26.30 -13.26 7.48
CA THR A 79 -25.30 -12.27 7.12
C THR A 79 -25.83 -10.85 7.26
N ALA A 80 -24.92 -9.91 7.50
CA ALA A 80 -25.17 -8.48 7.37
C ALA A 80 -24.00 -7.79 6.67
N TYR A 81 -24.30 -6.67 6.02
CA TYR A 81 -23.34 -5.86 5.28
C TYR A 81 -23.47 -4.42 5.72
N ILE A 82 -22.35 -3.71 5.79
CA ILE A 82 -22.31 -2.31 6.22
C ILE A 82 -21.49 -1.47 5.28
N ASP A 83 -22.00 -0.28 4.99
CA ASP A 83 -21.26 0.80 4.36
C ASP A 83 -20.58 1.66 5.42
N LEU A 84 -19.27 1.83 5.30
CA LEU A 84 -18.44 2.74 6.07
C LEU A 84 -17.99 3.89 5.17
N TYR A 85 -17.42 4.94 5.75
CA TYR A 85 -16.85 6.01 4.92
C TYR A 85 -15.72 5.44 4.06
N PRO A 86 -15.75 5.66 2.73
CA PRO A 86 -14.75 5.11 1.82
C PRO A 86 -13.37 5.74 1.99
N ASP A 87 -13.30 6.96 2.53
CA ASP A 87 -12.14 7.85 2.50
C ASP A 87 -11.70 8.38 3.88
N LYS A 88 -12.39 8.00 4.96
CA LYS A 88 -12.06 8.38 6.34
C LYS A 88 -11.12 7.43 7.04
N ASP A 89 -10.45 7.92 8.09
CA ASP A 89 -9.53 7.11 8.88
C ASP A 89 -10.27 6.07 9.76
N MET A 90 -9.49 5.25 10.45
CA MET A 90 -10.04 4.19 11.30
C MET A 90 -10.75 4.69 12.56
N ARG A 91 -10.55 5.94 12.98
CA ARG A 91 -11.21 6.50 14.17
C ARG A 91 -12.67 6.81 13.84
N ASP A 92 -12.89 7.53 12.75
CA ASP A 92 -14.23 7.86 12.27
C ASP A 92 -15.01 6.58 11.91
N ASN A 93 -14.40 5.69 11.12
CA ASN A 93 -15.04 4.42 10.76
C ASN A 93 -15.22 3.49 11.97
N GLY A 94 -14.31 3.50 12.94
CA GLY A 94 -14.42 2.68 14.15
C GLY A 94 -15.61 3.09 15.02
N ALA A 95 -15.82 4.39 15.20
CA ALA A 95 -16.97 4.92 15.93
C ALA A 95 -18.29 4.58 15.23
N LEU A 96 -18.37 4.80 13.91
CA LEU A 96 -19.54 4.45 13.10
C LEU A 96 -19.86 2.96 13.17
N LEU A 97 -18.85 2.11 12.93
CA LEU A 97 -18.99 0.67 12.96
C LEU A 97 -19.45 0.17 14.33
N ALA A 98 -18.91 0.70 15.43
CA ALA A 98 -19.31 0.32 16.78
C ALA A 98 -20.80 0.59 17.05
N SER A 99 -21.33 1.72 16.57
CA SER A 99 -22.75 2.04 16.68
C SER A 99 -23.61 1.03 15.93
N ARG A 100 -23.21 0.66 14.70
CA ARG A 100 -24.00 -0.27 13.87
C ARG A 100 -23.87 -1.73 14.32
N LEU A 101 -22.72 -2.14 14.84
CA LEU A 101 -22.57 -3.47 15.44
C LEU A 101 -23.49 -3.67 16.65
N ARG A 102 -23.77 -2.60 17.40
CA ARG A 102 -24.78 -2.66 18.47
C ARG A 102 -26.17 -2.92 17.92
N GLU A 103 -26.59 -2.17 16.89
CA GLU A 103 -27.90 -2.36 16.24
C GLU A 103 -28.05 -3.77 15.64
N MET A 104 -27.01 -4.26 14.98
CA MET A 104 -26.99 -5.62 14.44
C MET A 104 -27.06 -6.68 15.56
N TYR A 105 -26.36 -6.46 16.68
CA TYR A 105 -26.46 -7.35 17.84
C TYR A 105 -27.87 -7.36 18.44
N GLU A 106 -28.52 -6.19 18.54
CA GLU A 106 -29.91 -6.07 18.99
C GLU A 106 -30.88 -6.74 18.00
N HIS A 107 -30.60 -6.68 16.70
CA HIS A 107 -31.37 -7.35 15.65
C HIS A 107 -31.24 -8.88 15.71
N PHE A 108 -30.01 -9.41 15.71
CA PHE A 108 -29.76 -10.85 15.72
C PHE A 108 -29.92 -11.50 17.09
N GLY A 109 -29.89 -10.71 18.18
CA GLY A 109 -29.97 -11.20 19.56
C GLY A 109 -28.76 -12.01 20.03
N ARG A 110 -27.68 -12.07 19.23
CA ARG A 110 -26.47 -12.85 19.51
C ARG A 110 -25.24 -12.19 18.92
N LYS A 111 -24.07 -12.54 19.46
CA LYS A 111 -22.79 -12.03 18.98
C LYS A 111 -22.52 -12.50 17.55
N MET A 112 -21.74 -11.72 16.82
CA MET A 112 -21.47 -11.92 15.40
C MET A 112 -19.99 -12.21 15.15
N ILE A 113 -19.71 -12.83 14.00
CA ILE A 113 -18.35 -12.96 13.47
C ILE A 113 -18.13 -11.83 12.47
N LEU A 114 -17.00 -11.15 12.56
CA LEU A 114 -16.67 -10.09 11.60
C LEU A 114 -15.73 -10.65 10.54
N VAL A 115 -16.08 -10.50 9.27
CA VAL A 115 -15.20 -10.76 8.13
C VAL A 115 -14.85 -9.42 7.49
N SER A 116 -13.62 -8.98 7.68
CA SER A 116 -13.17 -7.65 7.31
C SER A 116 -12.12 -7.69 6.22
N TYR A 117 -12.30 -6.91 5.16
CA TYR A 117 -11.38 -6.86 4.04
C TYR A 117 -10.52 -5.60 4.04
N SER A 118 -9.22 -5.75 3.76
CA SER A 118 -8.29 -4.63 3.60
C SER A 118 -8.37 -3.64 4.78
N LYS A 119 -8.51 -2.34 4.54
CA LYS A 119 -8.67 -1.30 5.59
C LYS A 119 -9.78 -1.61 6.60
N GLY A 120 -10.85 -2.32 6.22
CA GLY A 120 -11.97 -2.66 7.10
C GLY A 120 -11.54 -3.44 8.35
N GLY A 121 -10.44 -4.20 8.30
CA GLY A 121 -9.91 -4.88 9.49
C GLY A 121 -9.23 -3.93 10.50
N ILE A 122 -8.74 -2.77 10.06
CA ILE A 122 -8.23 -1.71 10.95
C ILE A 122 -9.41 -0.94 11.56
N ASP A 123 -10.42 -0.63 10.76
CA ASP A 123 -11.66 0.01 11.21
C ASP A 123 -12.36 -0.86 12.26
N THR A 124 -12.40 -2.17 12.03
CA THR A 124 -12.87 -3.17 12.98
C THR A 124 -12.08 -3.14 14.28
N GLN A 125 -10.74 -3.15 14.23
CA GLN A 125 -9.93 -3.03 15.44
C GLN A 125 -10.22 -1.75 16.21
N SER A 126 -10.41 -0.63 15.52
CA SER A 126 -10.76 0.64 16.15
C SER A 126 -12.08 0.54 16.91
N ALA A 127 -13.14 0.00 16.27
CA ALA A 127 -14.44 -0.23 16.89
C ALA A 127 -14.35 -1.12 18.15
N LEU A 128 -13.62 -2.24 18.05
CA LEU A 128 -13.53 -3.20 19.15
C LEU A 128 -12.68 -2.69 20.31
N ILE A 129 -11.56 -2.02 20.01
CA ILE A 129 -10.58 -1.63 21.02
C ILE A 129 -10.98 -0.33 21.71
N TYR A 130 -11.38 0.70 20.95
CA TYR A 130 -11.62 2.05 21.47
C TYR A 130 -13.09 2.40 21.69
N HIS A 131 -14.02 1.60 21.14
CA HIS A 131 -15.47 1.85 21.24
C HIS A 131 -16.25 0.66 21.85
N ASP A 132 -15.55 -0.21 22.59
CA ASP A 132 -16.12 -1.34 23.35
C ASP A 132 -16.99 -2.33 22.54
N ALA A 133 -16.89 -2.32 21.20
CA ALA A 133 -17.71 -3.19 20.35
C ALA A 133 -17.37 -4.68 20.47
N TYR A 134 -16.31 -5.06 21.19
CA TYR A 134 -15.98 -6.46 21.52
C TYR A 134 -17.14 -7.20 22.20
N ARG A 135 -18.08 -6.47 22.82
CA ARG A 135 -19.27 -7.03 23.47
C ARG A 135 -20.24 -7.68 22.49
N TYR A 136 -20.19 -7.29 21.22
CA TYR A 136 -21.10 -7.74 20.16
C TYR A 136 -20.47 -8.79 19.24
N VAL A 137 -19.20 -9.15 19.49
CA VAL A 137 -18.38 -9.91 18.53
C VAL A 137 -17.80 -11.16 19.18
N GLU A 138 -17.87 -12.28 18.46
CA GLU A 138 -17.25 -13.55 18.82
C GLU A 138 -15.76 -13.55 18.49
N HIS A 139 -15.43 -13.25 17.24
CA HIS A 139 -14.07 -13.11 16.74
C HIS A 139 -14.06 -12.39 15.38
N VAL A 140 -12.86 -12.06 14.90
CA VAL A 140 -12.64 -11.34 13.64
C VAL A 140 -11.78 -12.18 12.71
N ILE A 141 -12.15 -12.25 11.44
CA ILE A 141 -11.38 -12.79 10.33
C ILE A 141 -11.01 -11.63 9.42
N THR A 142 -9.72 -11.38 9.21
CA THR A 142 -9.25 -10.31 8.32
C THR A 142 -8.65 -10.84 7.04
N LEU A 143 -9.04 -10.28 5.90
CA LEU A 143 -8.58 -10.65 4.56
C LEU A 143 -7.68 -9.55 4.00
N GLY A 144 -6.37 -9.76 3.98
CA GLY A 144 -5.41 -8.81 3.39
C GLY A 144 -5.34 -7.46 4.10
N THR A 145 -5.71 -7.38 5.38
CA THR A 145 -5.74 -6.11 6.13
C THR A 145 -4.33 -5.59 6.40
N PRO A 146 -3.99 -4.34 6.03
CA PRO A 146 -2.66 -3.77 6.30
C PRO A 146 -2.48 -3.34 7.76
N HIS A 147 -2.49 -4.29 8.71
CA HIS A 147 -2.36 -4.06 10.16
C HIS A 147 -1.19 -3.16 10.55
N TYR A 148 -0.09 -3.26 9.80
CA TYR A 148 1.11 -2.46 9.96
C TYR A 148 1.30 -1.36 8.89
N GLY A 149 0.24 -1.08 8.14
CA GLY A 149 0.22 -0.12 7.03
C GLY A 149 0.68 -0.70 5.71
N SER A 150 0.60 0.12 4.66
CA SER A 150 1.05 -0.21 3.32
C SER A 150 2.12 0.78 2.86
N GLN A 151 3.22 0.27 2.33
CA GLN A 151 4.28 1.08 1.74
C GLN A 151 3.79 1.81 0.48
N LEU A 152 2.69 1.37 -0.16
CA LEU A 152 2.06 2.16 -1.21
C LEU A 152 1.46 3.47 -0.68
N ALA A 153 0.99 3.49 0.56
CA ALA A 153 0.57 4.73 1.21
C ALA A 153 1.78 5.65 1.46
N ASP A 154 2.93 5.10 1.88
CA ASP A 154 4.18 5.87 2.02
C ASP A 154 4.63 6.46 0.67
N LEU A 155 4.55 5.67 -0.41
CA LEU A 155 4.84 6.09 -1.77
C LEU A 155 3.90 7.22 -2.22
N ALA A 156 2.60 7.10 -1.95
CA ALA A 156 1.58 8.10 -2.29
C ALA A 156 1.80 9.46 -1.59
N TYR A 157 2.58 9.52 -0.50
CA TYR A 157 2.94 10.78 0.18
C TYR A 157 4.40 11.21 -0.06
N SER A 158 5.15 10.45 -0.87
CA SER A 158 6.59 10.66 -1.14
C SER A 158 6.92 11.82 -2.06
N SER A 159 8.21 12.21 -2.07
CA SER A 159 8.71 13.28 -2.96
C SER A 159 8.59 12.93 -4.44
N TRP A 160 8.65 11.65 -4.81
CA TRP A 160 8.70 11.20 -6.21
C TRP A 160 7.34 10.82 -6.78
N ALA A 161 6.42 10.32 -5.96
CA ALA A 161 5.09 9.88 -6.42
C ALA A 161 3.93 10.69 -5.81
N GLY A 162 4.16 11.50 -4.76
CA GLY A 162 3.08 12.14 -4.02
C GLY A 162 2.36 13.27 -4.76
N TRP A 163 2.97 13.82 -5.82
CA TRP A 163 2.31 14.78 -6.70
C TRP A 163 1.34 14.05 -7.65
N LEU A 164 1.72 12.87 -8.19
CA LEU A 164 0.87 12.03 -9.02
C LEU A 164 -0.33 11.52 -8.22
N ALA A 165 -0.08 11.08 -6.98
CA ALA A 165 -1.10 10.69 -6.02
C ALA A 165 -2.12 11.81 -5.71
N GLY A 166 -1.65 13.06 -5.65
CA GLY A 166 -2.52 14.23 -5.47
C GLY A 166 -3.40 14.53 -6.69
N ILE A 167 -2.89 14.29 -7.91
CA ILE A 167 -3.63 14.49 -9.16
C ILE A 167 -4.68 13.40 -9.37
N ILE A 168 -4.37 12.14 -9.05
CA ILE A 168 -5.30 11.01 -9.20
C ILE A 168 -6.29 10.86 -8.03
N GLY A 169 -6.26 11.76 -7.05
CA GLY A 169 -7.23 11.79 -5.95
C GLY A 169 -7.13 10.66 -4.91
N VAL A 170 -5.98 9.98 -4.78
CA VAL A 170 -5.79 8.93 -3.75
C VAL A 170 -5.46 9.48 -2.36
N LYS A 171 -5.12 10.77 -2.25
CA LYS A 171 -4.79 11.38 -0.96
C LYS A 171 -6.07 11.76 -0.21
N ASN A 172 -6.44 10.92 0.74
CA ASN A 172 -7.52 11.16 1.70
C ASN A 172 -7.09 10.70 3.11
N ASP A 173 -7.97 10.90 4.09
CA ASP A 173 -7.72 10.57 5.50
C ASP A 173 -7.45 9.06 5.67
N ALA A 174 -8.15 8.21 4.90
CA ALA A 174 -7.94 6.78 4.88
C ALA A 174 -6.51 6.41 4.44
N VAL A 175 -6.05 6.83 3.27
CA VAL A 175 -4.69 6.53 2.77
C VAL A 175 -3.63 7.20 3.65
N TYR A 176 -3.92 8.38 4.19
CA TYR A 176 -3.03 9.04 5.15
C TYR A 176 -2.79 8.17 6.39
N SER A 177 -3.85 7.58 6.94
CA SER A 177 -3.75 6.72 8.13
C SER A 177 -3.08 5.36 7.85
N LEU A 178 -3.06 4.90 6.59
CA LEU A 178 -2.43 3.63 6.21
C LEU A 178 -0.91 3.71 6.02
N GLN A 179 -0.29 4.89 6.14
CA GLN A 179 1.17 5.03 6.14
C GLN A 179 1.80 4.23 7.29
N THR A 180 2.92 3.56 7.02
CA THR A 180 3.51 2.60 7.97
C THR A 180 3.93 3.24 9.29
N GLY A 181 4.40 4.50 9.26
CA GLY A 181 4.69 5.28 10.47
C GLY A 181 3.44 5.61 11.29
N TYR A 182 2.31 5.90 10.64
CA TYR A 182 1.03 6.08 11.35
C TYR A 182 0.65 4.76 12.03
N MET A 183 0.65 3.67 11.25
CA MET A 183 0.24 2.37 11.76
C MET A 183 1.16 1.87 12.86
N ALA A 184 2.46 2.15 12.84
CA ALA A 184 3.36 1.88 13.97
C ALA A 184 2.89 2.57 15.26
N SER A 185 2.41 3.82 15.19
CA SER A 185 1.83 4.52 16.34
C SER A 185 0.48 3.94 16.76
N PHE A 186 -0.34 3.54 15.79
CA PHE A 186 -1.62 2.88 16.07
C PHE A 186 -1.40 1.52 16.76
N ARG A 187 -0.41 0.73 16.33
CA ARG A 187 -0.04 -0.55 16.96
C ARG A 187 0.43 -0.38 18.39
N GLU A 188 1.31 0.58 18.65
CA GLU A 188 1.75 0.86 20.03
C GLU A 188 0.55 1.09 20.97
N GLN A 189 -0.43 1.88 20.53
CA GLN A 189 -1.61 2.21 21.33
C GLN A 189 -2.62 1.05 21.38
N ALA A 190 -2.91 0.41 20.25
CA ALA A 190 -3.93 -0.62 20.14
C ALA A 190 -3.48 -1.93 20.79
N ASP A 191 -2.22 -2.33 20.57
CA ASP A 191 -1.70 -3.63 21.02
C ASP A 191 -1.53 -3.68 22.55
N SER A 192 -1.28 -2.50 23.16
CA SER A 192 -1.18 -2.31 24.62
C SER A 192 -2.53 -2.02 25.30
N HIS A 193 -3.60 -1.75 24.54
CA HIS A 193 -4.90 -1.41 25.09
C HIS A 193 -5.55 -2.62 25.80
N PRO A 194 -6.18 -2.46 26.98
CA PRO A 194 -6.81 -3.57 27.72
C PRO A 194 -7.87 -4.34 26.92
N ASN A 195 -8.58 -3.65 26.02
CA ASN A 195 -9.60 -4.27 25.18
C ASN A 195 -9.03 -5.14 24.06
N ARG A 196 -7.73 -5.04 23.73
CA ARG A 196 -7.12 -5.83 22.65
C ARG A 196 -7.27 -7.33 22.84
N ALA A 197 -7.19 -7.80 24.08
CA ALA A 197 -7.30 -9.22 24.41
C ALA A 197 -8.75 -9.72 24.53
N LYS A 198 -9.76 -8.85 24.36
CA LYS A 198 -11.19 -9.19 24.52
C LYS A 198 -11.79 -9.89 23.30
N THR A 199 -11.13 -9.81 22.15
CA THR A 199 -11.59 -10.44 20.90
C THR A 199 -10.44 -11.19 20.23
N ARG A 200 -10.75 -12.37 19.69
CA ARG A 200 -9.79 -13.17 18.91
C ARG A 200 -9.73 -12.69 17.47
N TYR A 201 -8.54 -12.74 16.89
CA TYR A 201 -8.29 -12.38 15.50
C TYR A 201 -7.70 -13.55 14.73
N TYR A 202 -8.16 -13.71 13.50
CA TYR A 202 -7.67 -14.64 12.51
C TYR A 202 -7.29 -13.86 11.26
N THR A 203 -6.09 -14.07 10.74
CA THR A 203 -5.62 -13.29 9.57
C THR A 203 -5.32 -14.20 8.38
N LEU A 204 -5.78 -13.78 7.21
CA LEU A 204 -5.39 -14.34 5.93
C LEU A 204 -4.62 -13.28 5.15
N ALA A 205 -3.51 -13.71 4.54
CA ALA A 205 -2.66 -12.86 3.73
C ALA A 205 -2.51 -13.41 2.30
N GLY A 206 -2.35 -12.51 1.33
CA GLY A 206 -2.01 -12.87 -0.05
C GLY A 206 -0.52 -12.71 -0.31
N ASN A 207 0.04 -13.56 -1.17
CA ASN A 207 1.44 -13.51 -1.59
C ASN A 207 1.63 -13.58 -3.11
N LYS A 208 0.58 -13.30 -3.86
CA LYS A 208 0.62 -13.23 -5.32
C LYS A 208 0.22 -11.84 -5.77
N ILE A 209 1.01 -11.21 -6.62
CA ILE A 209 0.65 -9.94 -7.24
C ILE A 209 -0.36 -10.16 -8.38
N GLY A 210 -1.11 -9.12 -8.73
CA GLY A 210 -2.07 -9.19 -9.84
C GLY A 210 -1.42 -9.48 -11.20
N GLY A 211 -2.27 -9.80 -12.20
CA GLY A 211 -1.83 -10.06 -13.56
C GLY A 211 -1.09 -8.88 -14.20
N PHE A 212 -0.17 -9.16 -15.13
CA PHE A 212 0.65 -8.16 -15.81
C PHE A 212 -0.19 -7.00 -16.36
N GLY A 213 0.19 -5.76 -16.03
CA GLY A 213 -0.53 -4.55 -16.46
C GLY A 213 -1.65 -4.07 -15.52
N SER A 214 -2.04 -4.84 -14.50
CA SER A 214 -3.02 -4.43 -13.49
C SER A 214 -2.42 -3.46 -12.46
N VAL A 215 -3.28 -2.76 -11.69
CA VAL A 215 -2.81 -1.95 -10.56
C VAL A 215 -2.05 -2.78 -9.53
N LEU A 216 -2.56 -3.97 -9.19
CA LEU A 216 -1.94 -4.86 -8.22
C LEU A 216 -0.60 -5.42 -8.71
N PHE A 217 -0.40 -5.52 -10.03
CA PHE A 217 0.92 -5.83 -10.58
C PHE A 217 1.92 -4.70 -10.28
N PHE A 218 1.58 -3.44 -10.56
CA PHE A 218 2.51 -2.32 -10.32
C PHE A 218 2.74 -2.03 -8.85
N GLY A 219 1.67 -2.08 -8.04
CA GLY A 219 1.78 -2.03 -6.60
C GLY A 219 2.68 -3.16 -6.09
N GLY A 220 2.46 -4.37 -6.59
CA GLY A 220 3.25 -5.54 -6.21
C GLY A 220 4.72 -5.50 -6.62
N VAL A 221 5.03 -4.96 -7.80
CA VAL A 221 6.42 -4.73 -8.22
C VAL A 221 7.15 -3.81 -7.24
N TYR A 222 6.50 -2.71 -6.84
CA TYR A 222 7.07 -1.83 -5.82
C TYR A 222 7.20 -2.57 -4.47
N LEU A 223 6.18 -3.33 -4.08
CA LEU A 223 6.14 -4.01 -2.78
C LEU A 223 7.05 -5.23 -2.66
N ASN A 224 7.46 -5.87 -3.76
CA ASN A 224 8.40 -7.01 -3.77
C ASN A 224 9.70 -6.71 -3.00
N MET A 225 10.04 -5.44 -2.92
CA MET A 225 11.19 -4.90 -2.20
C MET A 225 11.10 -5.12 -0.67
N PHE A 226 9.89 -5.22 -0.13
CA PHE A 226 9.57 -5.38 1.29
C PHE A 226 9.15 -6.82 1.66
N GLY A 227 9.08 -7.72 0.68
CA GLY A 227 8.71 -9.13 0.86
C GLY A 227 7.58 -9.59 -0.05
N ALA A 228 7.12 -10.82 0.18
CA ALA A 228 5.93 -11.37 -0.46
C ALA A 228 4.72 -10.45 -0.20
N ASN A 229 3.87 -10.26 -1.21
CA ASN A 229 2.77 -9.30 -1.14
C ASN A 229 1.65 -9.68 -2.11
N ASP A 230 0.46 -9.11 -1.89
CA ASP A 230 -0.75 -9.34 -2.67
C ASP A 230 -0.99 -8.26 -3.76
N GLY A 231 0.02 -7.41 -4.01
CA GLY A 231 -0.09 -6.25 -4.89
C GLY A 231 -0.49 -4.94 -4.21
N ALA A 232 -0.99 -4.98 -2.96
CA ALA A 232 -1.35 -3.78 -2.19
C ALA A 232 -0.76 -3.78 -0.77
N VAL A 233 -0.61 -4.95 -0.17
CA VAL A 233 -0.16 -5.16 1.21
C VAL A 233 0.91 -6.24 1.22
N VAL A 234 2.01 -5.96 1.93
CA VAL A 234 3.05 -6.96 2.20
C VAL A 234 2.48 -8.00 3.15
N GLU A 235 2.71 -9.28 2.86
CA GLU A 235 2.15 -10.41 3.60
C GLU A 235 2.38 -10.28 5.12
N LYS A 236 3.59 -9.87 5.54
CA LYS A 236 3.90 -9.67 6.97
C LYS A 236 3.10 -8.53 7.60
N ASN A 237 2.80 -7.48 6.84
CA ASN A 237 1.97 -6.37 7.30
C ASN A 237 0.49 -6.76 7.38
N ALA A 238 0.09 -7.86 6.74
CA ALA A 238 -1.23 -8.46 6.84
C ALA A 238 -1.41 -9.44 8.00
N ARG A 239 -0.35 -9.67 8.79
CA ARG A 239 -0.34 -10.55 9.95
C ARG A 239 -0.38 -9.75 11.25
N LEU A 240 -0.90 -10.37 12.30
CA LEU A 240 -0.83 -9.85 13.67
C LEU A 240 -0.11 -10.88 14.56
N PRO A 241 0.89 -10.48 15.37
CA PRO A 241 1.63 -11.40 16.23
C PRO A 241 0.76 -12.11 17.26
N TYR A 242 -0.33 -11.47 17.70
CA TYR A 242 -1.28 -12.02 18.67
C TYR A 242 -2.50 -12.69 18.04
N ALA A 243 -2.57 -12.78 16.71
CA ALA A 243 -3.65 -13.45 15.99
C ALA A 243 -3.26 -14.87 15.57
N SER A 244 -4.25 -15.70 15.29
CA SER A 244 -4.03 -16.93 14.54
C SER A 244 -3.85 -16.59 13.05
N ASN A 245 -2.62 -16.68 12.56
CA ASN A 245 -2.32 -16.41 11.15
C ASN A 245 -2.67 -17.66 10.31
N VAL A 246 -3.91 -17.71 9.83
CA VAL A 246 -4.56 -18.90 9.25
C VAL A 246 -3.87 -19.40 8.00
N ALA A 247 -3.61 -18.49 7.06
CA ALA A 247 -3.03 -18.85 5.76
C ALA A 247 -2.33 -17.65 5.11
N ALA A 248 -1.28 -17.95 4.35
CA ALA A 248 -0.80 -17.10 3.27
C ALA A 248 -0.95 -17.85 1.95
N GLY A 249 -1.89 -17.41 1.12
CA GLY A 249 -2.23 -18.07 -0.13
C GLY A 249 -1.78 -17.29 -1.35
N LYS A 250 -1.77 -17.95 -2.51
CA LYS A 250 -1.48 -17.35 -3.82
C LYS A 250 -2.64 -16.50 -4.32
N TRP A 251 -3.01 -15.51 -3.52
CA TRP A 251 -4.07 -14.54 -3.78
C TRP A 251 -3.44 -13.16 -3.93
N ASP A 252 -3.96 -12.43 -4.91
CA ASP A 252 -3.80 -10.98 -4.97
C ASP A 252 -4.88 -10.30 -4.14
N HIS A 253 -4.73 -8.99 -3.94
CA HIS A 253 -5.61 -8.22 -3.07
C HIS A 253 -7.09 -8.29 -3.53
N PHE A 254 -7.37 -8.52 -4.82
CA PHE A 254 -8.75 -8.60 -5.34
C PHE A 254 -9.32 -10.02 -5.37
N SER A 255 -8.47 -11.04 -5.38
CA SER A 255 -8.90 -12.44 -5.32
C SER A 255 -9.07 -12.96 -3.89
N ILE A 256 -8.38 -12.37 -2.91
CA ILE A 256 -8.49 -12.79 -1.50
C ILE A 256 -9.90 -12.58 -0.91
N ILE A 257 -10.69 -11.67 -1.48
CA ILE A 257 -12.07 -11.41 -1.06
C ILE A 257 -13.11 -12.32 -1.75
N LYS A 258 -12.71 -13.09 -2.77
CA LYS A 258 -13.67 -13.92 -3.52
C LYS A 258 -14.10 -15.14 -2.71
N GLY A 259 -15.41 -15.33 -2.59
CA GLY A 259 -16.03 -16.39 -1.79
C GLY A 259 -15.50 -17.78 -2.10
N ASN A 260 -15.61 -18.20 -3.36
CA ASN A 260 -15.12 -19.49 -3.83
C ASN A 260 -13.62 -19.74 -3.56
N ILE A 261 -12.82 -18.68 -3.38
CA ILE A 261 -11.38 -18.77 -3.15
C ILE A 261 -11.06 -18.90 -1.65
N THR A 262 -11.60 -18.02 -0.80
CA THR A 262 -11.16 -17.92 0.61
C THR A 262 -12.19 -18.38 1.63
N PHE A 263 -13.49 -18.43 1.32
CA PHE A 263 -14.49 -18.95 2.25
C PHE A 263 -14.16 -20.37 2.73
N PRO A 264 -13.79 -21.34 1.86
CA PRO A 264 -13.41 -22.68 2.30
C PRO A 264 -12.19 -22.71 3.24
N VAL A 265 -11.32 -21.69 3.18
CA VAL A 265 -10.10 -21.61 4.00
C VAL A 265 -10.42 -21.25 5.45
N PHE A 266 -11.37 -20.34 5.66
CA PHE A 266 -11.74 -19.89 7.01
C PHE A 266 -13.05 -20.50 7.53
N GLN A 267 -13.74 -21.32 6.72
CA GLN A 267 -15.02 -21.92 7.08
C GLN A 267 -14.98 -22.67 8.42
N SER A 268 -13.87 -23.36 8.73
CA SER A 268 -13.69 -24.09 10.00
C SER A 268 -13.57 -23.19 11.23
N LEU A 269 -13.36 -21.88 11.04
CA LEU A 269 -13.28 -20.88 12.11
C LEU A 269 -14.65 -20.31 12.46
N LEU A 270 -15.63 -20.47 11.56
CA LEU A 270 -16.96 -19.90 11.73
C LEU A 270 -17.78 -20.58 12.86
N PRO A 271 -17.67 -21.90 13.07
CA PRO A 271 -18.22 -22.54 14.28
C PRO A 271 -17.41 -22.23 15.53
N ILE A 272 -18.05 -22.27 16.70
CA ILE A 272 -17.39 -22.00 17.98
C ILE A 272 -16.45 -23.17 18.35
N GLY A 273 -15.15 -22.99 18.06
CA GLY A 273 -14.05 -23.77 18.63
C GLY A 273 -13.22 -24.57 17.64
N GLN A 274 -12.10 -24.00 17.17
CA GLN A 274 -10.87 -24.72 16.82
C GLN A 274 -9.69 -23.76 16.59
N HIS A 275 -8.48 -24.26 16.82
CA HIS A 275 -7.22 -23.50 16.83
C HIS A 275 -6.27 -23.97 15.72
N ALA A 276 -5.57 -23.01 15.10
CA ALA A 276 -4.47 -23.28 14.17
C ALA A 276 -3.23 -22.46 14.56
N SER A 277 -2.07 -23.12 14.50
CA SER A 277 -0.74 -22.58 14.77
C SER A 277 -0.03 -22.18 13.47
N ALA A 278 0.78 -21.11 13.53
CA ALA A 278 1.48 -20.54 12.38
C ALA A 278 3.00 -20.76 12.43
N GLU A 279 3.61 -20.97 11.26
CA GLU A 279 5.06 -20.96 11.04
C GLU A 279 5.52 -19.66 10.37
N SER A 280 6.81 -19.34 10.56
CA SER A 280 7.50 -18.15 10.05
C SER A 280 8.49 -18.51 8.94
N GLN A 281 8.58 -17.68 7.90
CA GLN A 281 9.57 -17.79 6.82
C GLN A 281 10.46 -16.55 6.76
N THR A 282 11.72 -16.73 6.37
CA THR A 282 12.77 -15.71 6.32
C THR A 282 12.81 -14.93 5.00
N GLU A 283 13.17 -13.65 5.12
CA GLU A 283 13.00 -12.58 4.14
C GLU A 283 14.05 -12.51 3.01
N LYS A 284 13.65 -11.91 1.88
CA LYS A 284 14.54 -11.36 0.86
C LYS A 284 14.20 -9.88 0.64
N VAL A 285 15.04 -8.99 1.16
CA VAL A 285 14.91 -7.53 0.97
C VAL A 285 15.58 -7.14 -0.34
N SER A 286 14.93 -6.32 -1.16
CA SER A 286 15.50 -5.71 -2.37
C SER A 286 15.25 -4.20 -2.33
N TYR A 287 16.17 -3.35 -2.75
CA TYR A 287 15.92 -1.91 -2.90
C TYR A 287 15.82 -1.55 -4.39
N PRO A 288 14.82 -0.75 -4.82
CA PRO A 288 14.72 -0.28 -6.19
C PRO A 288 15.44 1.06 -6.38
N TYR A 289 15.48 1.54 -7.62
CA TYR A 289 15.73 2.93 -7.97
C TYR A 289 14.43 3.56 -8.47
N ILE A 290 14.02 4.69 -7.89
CA ILE A 290 12.71 5.31 -8.17
C ILE A 290 12.89 6.77 -8.55
N ARG A 291 12.26 7.20 -9.65
CA ARG A 291 12.19 8.60 -10.08
C ARG A 291 10.80 8.92 -10.57
N GLY A 292 10.34 10.15 -10.37
CA GLY A 292 9.05 10.58 -10.89
C GLY A 292 8.98 12.08 -11.05
N GLY A 293 8.04 12.54 -11.86
CA GLY A 293 7.85 13.96 -12.11
C GLY A 293 7.01 14.24 -13.35
N ILE A 294 6.97 15.52 -13.73
CA ILE A 294 6.34 15.98 -14.96
C ILE A 294 7.44 16.31 -15.96
N ASN A 295 7.27 15.85 -17.19
CA ASN A 295 8.15 16.09 -18.33
C ASN A 295 7.37 16.75 -19.46
N GLU A 296 8.01 17.63 -20.23
CA GLU A 296 7.57 18.04 -21.56
C GLU A 296 8.78 17.93 -22.50
N GLY A 297 8.68 17.13 -23.56
CA GLY A 297 9.81 16.81 -24.42
C GLY A 297 10.57 15.54 -24.01
N ILE A 298 11.90 15.61 -24.00
CA ILE A 298 12.77 14.47 -23.69
C ILE A 298 13.12 14.49 -22.20
N LYS A 299 12.82 13.38 -21.52
CA LYS A 299 13.26 13.12 -20.15
C LYS A 299 14.19 11.93 -20.12
N GLU A 300 15.30 12.08 -19.43
CA GLU A 300 16.29 11.03 -19.23
C GLU A 300 16.46 10.78 -17.73
N GLU A 301 16.58 9.50 -17.37
CA GLU A 301 16.96 9.04 -16.05
C GLU A 301 18.10 8.04 -16.17
N GLU A 302 19.05 8.12 -15.23
CA GLU A 302 20.22 7.25 -15.20
C GLU A 302 20.24 6.44 -13.90
N PHE A 303 20.53 5.14 -14.01
CA PHE A 303 20.68 4.26 -12.85
C PHE A 303 21.91 3.36 -13.01
N SER A 304 22.46 2.89 -11.89
CA SER A 304 23.67 2.08 -11.88
C SER A 304 23.33 0.63 -11.55
N VAL A 305 23.86 -0.29 -12.35
CA VAL A 305 23.78 -1.74 -12.14
C VAL A 305 25.13 -2.22 -11.65
N GLU A 306 25.18 -2.74 -10.43
CA GLU A 306 26.38 -3.35 -9.88
C GLU A 306 26.70 -4.71 -10.52
N LYS A 307 27.91 -5.23 -10.28
CA LYS A 307 28.31 -6.55 -10.77
C LYS A 307 27.53 -7.65 -10.06
N GLY A 308 27.11 -8.67 -10.80
CA GLY A 308 26.47 -9.87 -10.25
C GLY A 308 24.95 -9.78 -10.07
N VAL A 309 24.32 -8.69 -10.52
CA VAL A 309 22.86 -8.62 -10.64
C VAL A 309 22.39 -9.70 -11.60
N LYS A 310 21.43 -10.53 -11.14
CA LYS A 310 20.91 -11.65 -11.96
C LYS A 310 19.90 -11.17 -12.98
N GLU A 311 19.10 -10.18 -12.61
CA GLU A 311 18.03 -9.63 -13.44
C GLU A 311 17.76 -8.18 -13.02
N ILE A 312 17.51 -7.30 -13.99
CA ILE A 312 16.83 -6.02 -13.75
C ILE A 312 15.46 -6.04 -14.39
N THR A 313 14.49 -5.44 -13.72
CA THR A 313 13.19 -5.12 -14.30
C THR A 313 12.99 -3.61 -14.23
N VAL A 314 12.61 -3.02 -15.35
CA VAL A 314 12.29 -1.59 -15.43
C VAL A 314 10.81 -1.40 -15.76
N HIS A 315 10.21 -0.39 -15.15
CA HIS A 315 8.85 0.04 -15.41
C HIS A 315 8.80 1.56 -15.56
N TRP A 316 8.16 2.02 -16.64
CA TRP A 316 7.85 3.42 -16.88
C TRP A 316 6.33 3.57 -16.94
N LEU A 317 5.74 3.99 -15.83
CA LEU A 317 4.32 4.34 -15.75
C LEU A 317 4.14 5.78 -16.17
N SER A 318 3.18 6.05 -17.06
CA SER A 318 2.80 7.40 -17.42
C SER A 318 1.34 7.55 -17.85
N ASN A 319 0.88 8.79 -17.99
CA ASN A 319 -0.47 9.13 -18.46
C ASN A 319 -0.61 9.15 -20.00
N HIS A 320 0.41 8.73 -20.75
CA HIS A 320 0.39 8.72 -22.21
C HIS A 320 0.94 7.41 -22.79
N SER A 321 0.30 6.90 -23.85
CA SER A 321 0.77 5.73 -24.58
C SER A 321 1.98 6.00 -25.47
N SER A 322 2.29 7.27 -25.70
CA SER A 322 3.06 7.75 -26.86
C SER A 322 4.52 8.07 -26.55
N GLY A 323 5.05 7.64 -25.40
CA GLY A 323 6.46 7.83 -25.08
C GLY A 323 7.32 6.84 -25.86
N ASN A 324 8.22 7.31 -26.72
CA ASN A 324 9.31 6.46 -27.21
C ASN A 324 10.25 6.15 -26.04
N ILE A 325 9.91 5.13 -25.24
CA ILE A 325 10.74 4.69 -24.12
C ILE A 325 11.93 3.92 -24.68
N LYS A 326 13.13 4.40 -24.38
CA LYS A 326 14.38 3.76 -24.80
C LYS A 326 15.25 3.51 -23.59
N LEU A 327 15.52 2.24 -23.30
CA LEU A 327 16.54 1.84 -22.33
C LEU A 327 17.83 1.48 -23.08
N THR A 328 18.96 2.00 -22.61
CA THR A 328 20.29 1.77 -23.16
C THR A 328 21.23 1.24 -22.10
N ASP A 329 22.01 0.23 -22.47
CA ASP A 329 23.04 -0.37 -21.63
C ASP A 329 24.30 0.53 -21.55
N PRO A 330 25.28 0.20 -20.70
CA PRO A 330 26.51 0.99 -20.54
C PRO A 330 27.38 1.09 -21.81
N HIS A 331 27.13 0.25 -22.81
CA HIS A 331 27.82 0.27 -24.11
C HIS A 331 27.01 1.01 -25.19
N GLY A 332 25.85 1.57 -24.83
CA GLY A 332 24.97 2.30 -25.75
C GLY A 332 24.03 1.40 -26.55
N LYS A 333 24.00 0.09 -26.28
CA LYS A 333 23.06 -0.84 -26.94
C LYS A 333 21.66 -0.65 -26.38
N ALA A 334 20.69 -0.44 -27.26
CA ALA A 334 19.29 -0.32 -26.87
C ALA A 334 18.69 -1.69 -26.50
N VAL A 335 17.92 -1.73 -25.42
CA VAL A 335 17.08 -2.88 -25.07
C VAL A 335 15.83 -2.84 -25.93
N THR A 336 15.51 -3.97 -26.54
CA THR A 336 14.31 -4.19 -27.34
C THR A 336 13.28 -4.99 -26.54
N GLY A 337 12.02 -4.99 -26.99
CA GLY A 337 10.98 -5.83 -26.39
C GLY A 337 10.31 -5.24 -25.14
N PHE A 338 10.15 -3.91 -25.09
CA PHE A 338 9.28 -3.31 -24.09
C PHE A 338 7.84 -3.80 -24.27
N SER A 339 7.25 -4.32 -23.19
CA SER A 339 5.83 -4.60 -23.14
C SER A 339 5.07 -3.35 -22.74
N LEU A 340 4.01 -3.03 -23.48
CA LEU A 340 3.09 -1.93 -23.18
C LEU A 340 1.79 -2.49 -22.63
N SER A 341 1.37 -2.00 -21.47
CA SER A 341 0.05 -2.28 -20.90
C SER A 341 -0.70 -1.00 -20.63
N LYS A 342 -2.01 -1.01 -20.87
CA LYS A 342 -2.92 0.01 -20.34
C LYS A 342 -3.22 -0.33 -18.88
N THR A 343 -3.18 0.66 -18.01
CA THR A 343 -3.59 0.47 -16.63
C THR A 343 -5.12 0.39 -16.54
N ALA A 344 -5.60 -0.48 -15.66
CA ALA A 344 -7.01 -0.63 -15.32
C ALA A 344 -7.34 0.04 -13.98
N ASP A 345 -8.62 -0.06 -13.59
CA ASP A 345 -9.14 0.32 -12.28
C ASP A 345 -8.78 1.76 -11.89
N VAL A 346 -8.13 1.90 -10.75
CA VAL A 346 -7.74 3.16 -10.12
C VAL A 346 -6.68 3.97 -10.88
N PHE A 347 -5.99 3.34 -11.83
CA PHE A 347 -5.06 4.00 -12.74
C PHE A 347 -5.63 4.09 -14.16
N LYS A 348 -6.93 3.84 -14.38
CA LYS A 348 -7.55 3.86 -15.72
C LYS A 348 -7.15 5.10 -16.52
N GLY A 349 -6.62 4.87 -17.72
CA GLY A 349 -6.11 5.93 -18.61
C GLY A 349 -4.59 6.12 -18.59
N GLY A 350 -3.88 5.41 -17.71
CA GLY A 350 -2.41 5.31 -17.72
C GLY A 350 -1.88 4.18 -18.62
N PHE A 351 -0.57 4.19 -18.79
CA PHE A 351 0.20 3.29 -19.63
C PHE A 351 1.48 2.89 -18.91
N VAL A 352 1.87 1.63 -18.99
CA VAL A 352 3.14 1.17 -18.46
C VAL A 352 3.95 0.45 -19.50
N HIS A 353 5.18 0.91 -19.66
CA HIS A 353 6.22 0.26 -20.46
C HIS A 353 7.12 -0.53 -19.52
N SER A 354 7.26 -1.83 -19.75
CA SER A 354 8.08 -2.71 -18.92
C SER A 354 9.13 -3.44 -19.75
N ALA A 355 10.31 -3.67 -19.17
CA ALA A 355 11.32 -4.54 -19.78
C ALA A 355 12.11 -5.28 -18.70
N THR A 356 12.48 -6.52 -19.01
CA THR A 356 13.31 -7.36 -18.15
C THR A 356 14.62 -7.68 -18.86
N VAL A 357 15.74 -7.46 -18.20
CA VAL A 357 17.07 -7.80 -18.72
C VAL A 357 17.73 -8.80 -17.78
N LYS A 358 17.95 -10.02 -18.28
CA LYS A 358 18.70 -11.06 -17.56
C LYS A 358 20.19 -10.81 -17.71
N HIS A 359 20.93 -11.07 -16.64
CA HIS A 359 22.39 -10.88 -16.55
C HIS A 359 22.85 -9.52 -17.14
N PRO A 360 22.29 -8.40 -16.65
CA PRO A 360 22.60 -7.07 -17.20
C PRO A 360 24.08 -6.74 -17.03
N VAL A 361 24.62 -6.02 -18.03
CA VAL A 361 25.99 -5.49 -17.96
C VAL A 361 26.11 -4.50 -16.80
N SER A 362 27.13 -4.67 -15.96
CA SER A 362 27.41 -3.73 -14.87
C SER A 362 27.82 -2.36 -15.42
N GLY A 363 27.27 -1.29 -14.87
CA GLY A 363 27.61 0.08 -15.28
C GLY A 363 26.40 1.00 -15.23
N LYS A 364 26.53 2.15 -15.90
CA LYS A 364 25.48 3.16 -15.97
C LYS A 364 24.51 2.83 -17.10
N TRP A 365 23.26 2.62 -16.75
CA TRP A 365 22.13 2.45 -17.66
C TRP A 365 21.36 3.75 -17.77
N LYS A 366 20.77 3.98 -18.94
CA LYS A 366 20.01 5.19 -19.24
C LYS A 366 18.68 4.84 -19.84
N ILE A 367 17.60 5.37 -19.26
CA ILE A 367 16.25 5.30 -19.80
C ILE A 367 15.80 6.70 -20.23
N SER A 368 15.19 6.82 -21.40
CA SER A 368 14.64 8.07 -21.89
C SER A 368 13.20 7.91 -22.33
N SER A 369 12.35 8.88 -22.00
CA SER A 369 11.03 9.09 -22.59
C SER A 369 11.05 10.34 -23.46
N SER A 370 10.34 10.30 -24.58
CA SER A 370 10.14 11.45 -25.46
C SER A 370 8.66 11.61 -25.75
N VAL A 371 8.08 12.71 -25.30
CA VAL A 371 6.65 13.03 -25.42
C VAL A 371 6.45 14.43 -25.98
N LYS A 372 5.39 14.62 -26.77
CA LYS A 372 5.03 15.92 -27.35
C LYS A 372 4.18 16.79 -26.42
N GLN A 373 3.60 16.18 -25.39
CA GLN A 373 2.74 16.82 -24.40
C GLN A 373 3.31 16.58 -23.01
N LYS A 374 2.79 17.29 -22.00
CA LYS A 374 3.18 17.10 -20.61
C LYS A 374 2.87 15.67 -20.14
N GLU A 375 3.91 14.90 -19.88
CA GLU A 375 3.83 13.54 -19.35
C GLU A 375 4.09 13.55 -17.85
N ALA A 376 3.13 12.99 -17.13
CA ALA A 376 3.30 12.57 -15.76
C ALA A 376 3.92 11.16 -15.75
N TYR A 377 5.06 10.95 -15.08
CA TYR A 377 5.71 9.64 -15.04
C TYR A 377 6.20 9.20 -13.65
N LEU A 378 6.27 7.87 -13.50
CA LEU A 378 6.97 7.17 -12.42
C LEU A 378 7.83 6.07 -13.04
N PHE A 379 9.13 6.18 -12.86
CA PHE A 379 10.14 5.21 -13.25
C PHE A 379 10.57 4.39 -12.04
N VAL A 380 10.54 3.06 -12.17
CA VAL A 380 11.02 2.11 -11.17
C VAL A 380 11.96 1.11 -11.84
N ALA A 381 13.16 0.94 -11.29
CA ALA A 381 14.07 -0.14 -11.64
C ALA A 381 14.31 -1.02 -10.40
N THR A 382 14.09 -2.33 -10.53
CA THR A 382 14.35 -3.34 -9.51
C THR A 382 15.56 -4.19 -9.90
N PHE A 383 16.21 -4.78 -8.90
CA PHE A 383 17.46 -5.52 -9.06
C PHE A 383 17.38 -6.84 -8.27
N ASP A 384 17.53 -7.98 -8.93
CA ASP A 384 17.80 -9.24 -8.22
C ASP A 384 19.29 -9.28 -7.82
N SER A 385 19.55 -8.74 -6.62
CA SER A 385 20.89 -8.51 -6.09
C SER A 385 21.03 -9.02 -4.66
N GLN A 386 22.27 -9.31 -4.26
CA GLN A 386 22.64 -9.60 -2.87
C GLN A 386 23.11 -8.35 -2.13
N LEU A 387 23.16 -7.20 -2.81
CA LEU A 387 23.70 -5.95 -2.27
C LEU A 387 22.80 -5.33 -1.18
N ASP A 388 21.51 -5.62 -1.22
CA ASP A 388 20.50 -4.97 -0.38
C ASP A 388 20.76 -5.19 1.11
N GLN A 389 21.22 -6.38 1.51
CA GLN A 389 21.64 -6.63 2.89
C GLN A 389 22.85 -5.76 3.32
N GLN A 390 23.79 -5.47 2.41
CA GLN A 390 24.93 -4.60 2.71
C GLN A 390 24.50 -3.13 2.79
N ILE A 391 23.55 -2.72 1.96
CA ILE A 391 22.96 -1.37 2.02
C ILE A 391 22.27 -1.18 3.38
N ALA A 392 21.43 -2.12 3.79
CA ALA A 392 20.75 -2.08 5.10
C ALA A 392 21.75 -1.96 6.25
N LYS A 393 22.77 -2.83 6.31
CA LYS A 393 23.84 -2.76 7.31
C LYS A 393 24.54 -1.38 7.32
N THR A 394 24.82 -0.82 6.15
CA THR A 394 25.50 0.48 6.04
C THR A 394 24.64 1.63 6.61
N LEU A 395 23.34 1.65 6.32
CA LEU A 395 22.41 2.68 6.79
C LEU A 395 22.18 2.61 8.30
N ASP A 396 22.28 1.41 8.88
CA ASP A 396 22.28 1.16 10.32
C ASP A 396 23.63 1.50 11.00
N ALA A 397 24.58 2.08 10.26
CA ALA A 397 25.95 2.33 10.71
C ALA A 397 26.68 1.06 11.22
N LYS A 398 26.26 -0.13 10.75
CA LYS A 398 26.94 -1.40 10.98
C LYS A 398 28.02 -1.62 9.91
N THR A 399 28.97 -2.49 10.22
CA THR A 399 30.09 -2.81 9.32
C THR A 399 29.58 -3.37 7.99
N SER A 400 30.11 -2.82 6.90
CA SER A 400 29.73 -3.13 5.52
C SER A 400 30.94 -2.95 4.60
N SER A 401 30.98 -3.70 3.50
CA SER A 401 32.02 -3.61 2.46
C SER A 401 31.77 -2.49 1.44
N LEU A 402 30.70 -1.70 1.60
CA LEU A 402 30.39 -0.60 0.68
C LEU A 402 31.25 0.64 0.96
N ALA A 403 31.77 1.24 -0.09
CA ALA A 403 32.62 2.42 -0.03
C ALA A 403 31.87 3.67 -0.53
N ASN A 404 32.26 4.85 -0.02
CA ASN A 404 31.77 6.15 -0.46
C ASN A 404 30.25 6.30 -0.50
N VAL A 405 29.55 5.64 0.43
CA VAL A 405 28.08 5.67 0.50
C VAL A 405 27.61 7.06 0.94
N LYS A 406 26.91 7.73 0.03
CA LYS A 406 26.25 9.02 0.23
C LYS A 406 24.74 8.83 0.14
N THR A 407 24.02 9.54 0.98
CA THR A 407 22.56 9.53 0.99
C THR A 407 22.06 10.95 0.80
N ALA A 408 21.23 11.16 -0.21
CA ALA A 408 20.54 12.42 -0.42
C ALA A 408 19.14 12.31 0.22
N VAL A 409 18.90 13.11 1.25
CA VAL A 409 17.67 13.06 2.05
C VAL A 409 16.72 14.16 1.59
N ARG A 410 15.45 13.80 1.37
CA ARG A 410 14.31 14.72 1.23
C ARG A 410 13.28 14.35 2.28
N SER A 411 12.60 15.34 2.83
CA SER A 411 11.48 15.10 3.75
C SER A 411 10.34 16.06 3.48
N ILE A 412 9.12 15.55 3.61
CA ILE A 412 7.88 16.31 3.53
C ILE A 412 7.11 16.04 4.82
N ARG A 413 6.75 17.10 5.55
CA ARG A 413 5.93 17.01 6.77
C ARG A 413 4.48 17.30 6.42
N TYR A 414 3.59 16.46 6.94
CA TYR A 414 2.15 16.55 6.77
C TYR A 414 1.46 16.59 8.13
N GLU A 415 0.49 17.48 8.26
CA GLU A 415 -0.46 17.53 9.39
C GLU A 415 -1.85 17.27 8.83
N ASN A 416 -2.57 16.28 9.36
CA ASN A 416 -3.93 15.93 8.95
C ASN A 416 -4.08 15.82 7.42
N GLY A 417 -3.20 15.04 6.78
CA GLY A 417 -3.16 14.85 5.33
C GLY A 417 -2.61 16.03 4.50
N LYS A 418 -2.47 17.22 5.09
CA LYS A 418 -2.04 18.43 4.39
C LYS A 418 -0.54 18.66 4.52
N GLN A 419 0.12 18.98 3.41
CA GLN A 419 1.54 19.31 3.41
C GLN A 419 1.74 20.65 4.11
N VAL A 420 2.57 20.67 5.16
CA VAL A 420 2.88 21.87 5.94
C VAL A 420 4.35 22.28 5.82
N GLU A 421 5.24 21.36 5.45
CA GLU A 421 6.66 21.65 5.28
C GLU A 421 7.29 20.74 4.22
N LYS A 422 8.23 21.28 3.45
CA LYS A 422 9.05 20.51 2.50
C LYS A 422 10.50 20.91 2.64
N LYS A 423 11.37 19.97 3.04
CA LYS A 423 12.83 20.18 3.10
C LYS A 423 13.48 19.58 1.86
N GLY A 424 14.29 20.42 1.20
CA GLY A 424 15.03 20.09 -0.01
C GLY A 424 16.17 19.10 0.21
N LEU A 425 16.90 18.82 -0.88
CA LEU A 425 17.97 17.85 -0.94
C LEU A 425 19.12 18.18 0.02
N LYS A 426 19.35 17.32 1.02
CA LYS A 426 20.56 17.38 1.87
C LYS A 426 21.38 16.10 1.67
N SER A 427 22.60 16.25 1.15
CA SER A 427 23.55 15.14 1.05
C SER A 427 24.20 14.88 2.41
N VAL A 428 24.13 13.64 2.89
CA VAL A 428 24.65 13.20 4.17
C VAL A 428 25.44 11.90 4.00
N THR A 429 26.31 11.62 4.96
CA THR A 429 27.01 10.32 5.04
C THR A 429 26.18 9.33 5.83
N ALA A 430 26.44 8.02 5.66
CA ALA A 430 25.78 6.99 6.46
C ALA A 430 25.90 7.24 7.98
N LYS A 431 27.06 7.73 8.45
CA LYS A 431 27.31 8.07 9.86
C LYS A 431 26.45 9.22 10.39
N THR A 432 26.11 10.20 9.55
CA THR A 432 25.34 11.39 9.94
C THR A 432 23.87 11.28 9.56
N LEU A 433 23.46 10.20 8.90
CA LEU A 433 22.09 9.99 8.45
C LEU A 433 21.09 10.04 9.60
N GLN A 434 21.36 9.34 10.71
CA GLN A 434 20.43 9.27 11.85
C GLN A 434 20.16 10.64 12.49
N GLN A 435 21.18 11.50 12.56
CA GLN A 435 21.02 12.88 13.04
C GLN A 435 20.10 13.71 12.12
N ASN A 436 20.11 13.42 10.81
CA ASN A 436 19.28 14.09 9.83
C ASN A 436 17.86 13.50 9.72
N LEU A 437 17.61 12.37 10.37
CA LEU A 437 16.29 11.75 10.53
C LEU A 437 15.67 12.01 11.91
N SER A 438 16.29 12.89 12.69
CA SER A 438 15.80 13.33 14.01
C SER A 438 14.73 14.41 13.85
N PHE A 439 13.48 13.99 13.69
CA PHE A 439 12.32 14.89 13.62
C PHE A 439 11.81 15.20 15.03
N LYS A 440 11.58 16.49 15.33
CA LYS A 440 11.16 16.96 16.66
C LYS A 440 9.74 17.52 16.70
N GLN A 441 9.20 17.95 15.56
CA GLN A 441 7.84 18.49 15.50
C GLN A 441 6.87 17.34 15.24
N ALA A 442 5.65 17.47 15.77
CA ALA A 442 4.60 16.50 15.51
C ALA A 442 4.23 16.47 14.01
N GLY A 443 3.72 15.34 13.56
CA GLY A 443 3.21 15.15 12.21
C GLY A 443 3.76 13.90 11.52
N MET A 444 3.27 13.69 10.30
CA MET A 444 3.72 12.61 9.44
C MET A 444 4.84 13.10 8.52
N TYR A 445 5.98 12.42 8.55
CA TYR A 445 7.11 12.72 7.70
C TYR A 445 7.23 11.65 6.63
N SER A 446 7.04 12.02 5.37
CA SER A 446 7.49 11.18 4.26
C SER A 446 8.96 11.48 3.98
N VAL A 447 9.81 10.46 4.08
CA VAL A 447 11.25 10.55 3.90
C VAL A 447 11.66 9.78 2.66
N THR A 448 12.39 10.46 1.77
CA THR A 448 12.97 9.85 0.57
C THR A 448 14.49 9.90 0.68
N LEU A 449 15.12 8.72 0.64
CA LEU A 449 16.55 8.52 0.69
C LEU A 449 17.05 8.06 -0.68
N ASP A 450 17.76 8.91 -1.41
CA ASP A 450 18.49 8.49 -2.60
C ASP A 450 19.91 8.10 -2.21
N ILE A 451 20.21 6.82 -2.28
CA ILE A 451 21.48 6.24 -1.86
C ILE A 451 22.33 6.02 -3.10
N SER A 452 23.60 6.39 -3.01
CA SER A 452 24.61 6.11 -4.02
C SER A 452 25.92 5.73 -3.35
N GLY A 453 26.69 4.86 -3.98
CA GLY A 453 27.97 4.44 -3.45
C GLY A 453 28.69 3.51 -4.40
N LYS A 454 29.72 2.83 -3.88
CA LYS A 454 30.46 1.82 -4.62
C LYS A 454 30.52 0.50 -3.85
N THR A 455 30.48 -0.60 -4.59
CA THR A 455 30.77 -1.95 -4.09
C THR A 455 32.26 -2.12 -3.81
N ALA A 456 32.64 -3.25 -3.20
CA ALA A 456 34.04 -3.58 -2.91
C ALA A 456 34.93 -3.67 -4.17
N ASP A 457 34.35 -3.98 -5.33
CA ASP A 457 35.01 -4.01 -6.64
C ASP A 457 34.90 -2.69 -7.43
N ASP A 458 34.69 -1.57 -6.72
CA ASP A 458 34.61 -0.20 -7.23
C ASP A 458 33.47 0.05 -8.25
N LYS A 459 32.42 -0.79 -8.24
CA LYS A 459 31.25 -0.60 -9.11
C LYS A 459 30.21 0.27 -8.43
N ALA A 460 29.73 1.28 -9.17
CA ALA A 460 28.70 2.18 -8.68
C ALA A 460 27.37 1.44 -8.51
N PHE A 461 26.64 1.82 -7.46
CA PHE A 461 25.24 1.43 -7.27
C PHE A 461 24.43 2.65 -6.85
N ASN A 462 23.13 2.64 -7.15
CA ASN A 462 22.20 3.60 -6.59
C ASN A 462 20.84 2.96 -6.31
N ARG A 463 20.18 3.46 -5.25
CA ARG A 463 18.87 2.98 -4.76
C ARG A 463 18.06 4.14 -4.21
N THR A 464 16.74 3.94 -4.10
CA THR A 464 15.81 4.85 -3.47
C THR A 464 15.03 4.10 -2.41
N ILE A 465 15.07 4.61 -1.18
CA ILE A 465 14.24 4.13 -0.07
C ILE A 465 13.23 5.21 0.26
N ILE A 466 11.96 4.82 0.34
CA ILE A 466 10.87 5.67 0.79
C ILE A 466 10.33 5.06 2.08
N LYS A 467 10.17 5.88 3.10
CA LYS A 467 9.58 5.49 4.38
C LYS A 467 8.77 6.63 4.98
N SER A 468 7.80 6.29 5.82
CA SER A 468 7.12 7.27 6.66
C SER A 468 7.57 7.19 8.11
N VAL A 469 7.57 8.33 8.79
CA VAL A 469 7.86 8.46 10.22
C VAL A 469 6.77 9.32 10.83
N TYR A 470 6.05 8.80 11.81
CA TYR A 470 5.12 9.59 12.59
C TYR A 470 5.80 10.11 13.85
N VAL A 471 5.58 11.39 14.16
CA VAL A 471 5.99 11.99 15.43
C VAL A 471 4.73 12.52 16.11
N ASN A 472 4.48 12.09 17.34
CA ASN A 472 3.33 12.57 18.12
C ASN A 472 3.64 13.92 18.81
N ASP A 473 2.65 14.49 19.47
CA ASP A 473 2.76 15.79 20.15
C ASP A 473 3.78 15.79 21.32
N LYS A 474 4.15 14.61 21.81
CA LYS A 474 5.19 14.42 22.84
C LYS A 474 6.60 14.29 22.23
N GLY A 475 6.72 14.39 20.91
CA GLY A 475 7.98 14.18 20.19
C GLY A 475 8.41 12.71 20.10
N GLN A 476 7.54 11.75 20.46
CA GLN A 476 7.83 10.33 20.33
C GLN A 476 7.71 9.93 18.87
N ARG A 477 8.66 9.10 18.42
CA ARG A 477 8.85 8.74 17.02
C ARG A 477 8.41 7.30 16.77
N PHE A 478 7.60 7.10 15.74
CA PHE A 478 7.07 5.81 15.32
C PHE A 478 7.40 5.61 13.84
N GLU A 479 8.05 4.49 13.53
CA GLU A 479 8.29 4.06 12.15
C GLU A 479 8.28 2.53 12.13
N GLN A 480 7.79 1.94 11.04
CA GLN A 480 8.24 0.60 10.70
C GLN A 480 9.63 0.71 10.08
N ASN A 481 10.55 -0.13 10.51
CA ASN A 481 11.85 -0.17 9.87
C ASN A 481 11.74 -0.88 8.52
N PRO A 482 11.93 -0.21 7.36
CA PRO A 482 11.93 -0.89 6.07
C PRO A 482 13.13 -1.85 5.89
N LEU A 483 14.06 -1.88 6.86
CA LEU A 483 15.24 -2.74 6.89
C LEU A 483 15.02 -4.03 7.71
N HIS A 484 13.87 -4.21 8.39
CA HIS A 484 13.54 -5.34 9.26
C HIS A 484 12.08 -5.80 9.15
#